data_AF-A0A0L1J0P0-F1
#
_entry.id   AF-A0A0L1J0P0-F1
#
_cell.length_a   1.000
_cell.length_b   1.000
_cell.length_c   1.000
_cell.angle_alpha   90.00
_cell.angle_beta   90.00
_cell.angle_gamma   90.00
#
_symmetry.space_group_name_H-M   'P 1'
#
loop_
_entity.id
_entity.type
_entity.pdbx_description
1 polymer ?
#
loop_
_entity_poly.entity_id
_entity_poly.type
_entity_poly.pdbx_seq_one_letter_code
_entity_poly.pdbx_strand_id
1 'polypeptide(L)'
;MSHPSLDHIVILIPHDSLLSLSDRLQDHFVIAPGGTHADGLTSNKLILLPDGVYIEFIAFAKDASPEQRRKHRWGNLKENTIIDWALTLPSESDFTAVQQRVLDSNAGLSYQDPIAGGRKREDGVVLEWAISAARDAHGNAISPGHLPFCGVRGISSVSVSVPGAQLSDLSTVYDAIYTPEGSRGLEPGTWHYEVPSGSEDGRHTISVSANDVEAEVTLTFHGERPGQVELLPGLTVIVE
;
A
#
# COMPACT_ATOMS: atom_id res chain seq x y z
N MET A 1 6.27 -13.60 17.43
CA MET A 1 4.81 -13.29 17.35
C MET A 1 4.38 -13.52 15.90
N SER A 2 3.12 -13.26 15.52
CA SER A 2 2.76 -13.17 14.10
C SER A 2 3.46 -11.97 13.47
N HIS A 3 4.29 -12.19 12.45
CA HIS A 3 4.89 -11.10 11.68
C HIS A 3 3.87 -10.59 10.64
N PRO A 4 3.85 -9.27 10.35
CA PRO A 4 3.01 -8.73 9.29
C PRO A 4 3.65 -9.02 7.92
N SER A 5 2.83 -9.52 6.99
CA SER A 5 3.22 -9.66 5.59
C SER A 5 2.73 -8.46 4.77
N LEU A 6 3.49 -8.03 3.77
CA LEU A 6 3.02 -7.06 2.78
C LEU A 6 1.98 -7.76 1.88
N ASP A 7 0.75 -7.22 1.81
CA ASP A 7 -0.34 -7.83 1.05
C ASP A 7 -0.45 -7.19 -0.34
N HIS A 8 -0.60 -5.87 -0.38
CA HIS A 8 -0.70 -5.12 -1.62
C HIS A 8 -0.31 -3.65 -1.49
N ILE A 9 -0.13 -3.05 -2.67
CA ILE A 9 0.19 -1.65 -2.90
C ILE A 9 -0.93 -1.04 -3.76
N VAL A 10 -1.52 0.09 -3.38
CA VAL A 10 -2.63 0.74 -4.13
C VAL A 10 -2.10 1.93 -4.94
N ILE A 11 -2.43 2.08 -6.22
CA ILE A 11 -2.06 3.23 -7.10
C ILE A 11 -3.30 3.95 -7.64
N LEU A 12 -3.44 5.25 -7.37
CA LEU A 12 -4.49 6.10 -7.93
C LEU A 12 -4.12 6.50 -9.34
N ILE A 13 -5.02 6.26 -10.30
CA ILE A 13 -4.78 6.58 -11.72
C ILE A 13 -6.02 7.21 -12.36
N PRO A 14 -5.86 7.95 -13.48
CA PRO A 14 -6.98 8.44 -14.26
C PRO A 14 -7.85 7.28 -14.75
N HIS A 15 -9.17 7.45 -14.76
CA HIS A 15 -10.14 6.43 -15.18
C HIS A 15 -9.79 5.78 -16.53
N ASP A 16 -9.47 6.59 -17.54
CA ASP A 16 -9.15 6.10 -18.88
C ASP A 16 -7.79 5.36 -18.96
N SER A 17 -6.91 5.57 -17.97
CA SER A 17 -5.68 4.76 -17.79
C SER A 17 -5.98 3.41 -17.15
N LEU A 18 -6.99 3.29 -16.28
CA LEU A 18 -7.43 2.00 -15.74
C LEU A 18 -8.09 1.13 -16.81
N LEU A 19 -8.91 1.74 -17.68
CA LEU A 19 -9.51 1.03 -18.82
C LEU A 19 -8.42 0.45 -19.73
N SER A 20 -7.48 1.27 -20.20
CA SER A 20 -6.38 0.89 -21.10
C SER A 20 -5.21 0.15 -20.43
N LEU A 21 -5.25 -0.07 -19.11
CA LEU A 21 -4.16 -0.68 -18.35
C LEU A 21 -3.75 -2.06 -18.89
N SER A 22 -4.73 -2.87 -19.31
CA SER A 22 -4.51 -4.23 -19.79
C SER A 22 -3.71 -4.21 -21.10
N ASP A 23 -4.22 -3.48 -22.10
CA ASP A 23 -3.61 -3.35 -23.43
C ASP A 23 -2.16 -2.83 -23.40
N ARG A 24 -1.81 -2.07 -22.35
CA ARG A 24 -0.48 -1.47 -22.18
C ARG A 24 0.54 -2.36 -21.49
N LEU A 25 0.11 -3.39 -20.74
CA LEU A 25 0.95 -4.01 -19.71
C LEU A 25 0.82 -5.54 -19.59
N GLN A 26 -0.18 -6.15 -20.23
CA GLN A 26 -0.41 -7.61 -20.19
C GLN A 26 0.76 -8.43 -20.77
N ASP A 27 1.54 -7.84 -21.70
CA ASP A 27 2.72 -8.46 -22.28
C ASP A 27 3.93 -8.47 -21.30
N HIS A 28 3.77 -7.85 -20.12
CA HIS A 28 4.80 -7.69 -19.10
C HIS A 28 4.40 -8.22 -17.71
N PHE A 29 3.11 -8.44 -17.45
CA PHE A 29 2.62 -9.03 -16.19
C PHE A 29 1.34 -9.85 -16.34
N VAL A 30 1.10 -10.71 -15.35
CA VAL A 30 -0.23 -11.25 -15.05
C VAL A 30 -1.11 -10.14 -14.48
N ILE A 31 -2.04 -9.64 -15.29
CA ILE A 31 -3.08 -8.69 -14.88
C ILE A 31 -4.35 -9.46 -14.54
N ALA A 32 -4.79 -9.39 -13.29
CA ALA A 32 -6.06 -9.96 -12.87
C ALA A 32 -7.20 -8.94 -13.05
N PRO A 33 -8.41 -9.39 -13.47
CA PRO A 33 -9.59 -8.55 -13.47
C PRO A 33 -9.93 -8.12 -12.04
N GLY A 34 -10.10 -6.83 -11.84
CA GLY A 34 -10.55 -6.26 -10.58
C GLY A 34 -12.07 -6.21 -10.49
N GLY A 35 -12.61 -5.08 -10.06
CA GLY A 35 -14.05 -4.84 -9.98
C GLY A 35 -14.38 -3.43 -9.48
N THR A 36 -15.67 -3.16 -9.30
CA THR A 36 -16.14 -1.93 -8.66
C THR A 36 -16.27 -2.14 -7.16
N HIS A 37 -15.79 -1.20 -6.36
CA HIS A 37 -15.92 -1.24 -4.90
C HIS A 37 -17.36 -1.05 -4.44
N ALA A 38 -17.68 -1.52 -3.24
CA ALA A 38 -19.03 -1.52 -2.68
C ALA A 38 -19.67 -0.11 -2.57
N ASP A 39 -18.88 0.96 -2.55
CA ASP A 39 -19.37 2.35 -2.54
C ASP A 39 -19.76 2.90 -3.93
N GLY A 40 -19.39 2.19 -5.00
CA GLY A 40 -19.61 2.61 -6.39
C GLY A 40 -18.76 3.80 -6.86
N LEU A 41 -17.92 4.40 -6.00
CA LEU A 41 -17.12 5.58 -6.34
C LEU A 41 -15.79 5.24 -7.01
N THR A 42 -15.30 4.02 -6.80
CA THR A 42 -14.01 3.56 -7.35
C THR A 42 -14.10 2.15 -7.94
N SER A 43 -13.21 1.88 -8.91
CA SER A 43 -12.99 0.54 -9.46
C SER A 43 -11.49 0.27 -9.63
N ASN A 44 -11.12 -1.00 -9.74
CA ASN A 44 -9.73 -1.42 -9.75
C ASN A 44 -9.36 -2.47 -10.82
N LYS A 45 -8.06 -2.69 -10.99
CA LYS A 45 -7.40 -3.80 -11.71
C LYS A 45 -6.11 -4.14 -10.98
N LEU A 46 -5.68 -5.41 -10.99
CA LEU A 46 -4.54 -5.85 -10.20
C LEU A 46 -3.41 -6.36 -11.10
N ILE A 47 -2.16 -5.97 -10.81
CA ILE A 47 -0.97 -6.73 -11.24
C ILE A 47 -0.61 -7.71 -10.13
N LEU A 48 -0.49 -9.00 -10.46
CA LEU A 48 -0.03 -10.03 -9.53
C LEU A 48 1.48 -10.20 -9.66
N LEU A 49 2.21 -10.20 -8.54
CA LEU A 49 3.66 -10.43 -8.51
C LEU A 49 4.00 -11.87 -8.04
N PRO A 50 5.14 -12.44 -8.45
CA PRO A 50 5.53 -13.81 -8.06
C PRO A 50 5.74 -14.03 -6.56
N ASP A 51 6.08 -12.99 -5.80
CA ASP A 51 6.21 -13.02 -4.33
C ASP A 51 4.88 -13.12 -3.58
N GLY A 52 3.75 -13.07 -4.29
CA GLY A 52 2.40 -13.11 -3.75
C GLY A 52 1.81 -11.73 -3.40
N VAL A 53 2.60 -10.66 -3.47
CA VAL A 53 2.11 -9.28 -3.34
C VAL A 53 1.37 -8.89 -4.62
N TYR A 54 0.41 -7.97 -4.53
CA TYR A 54 -0.21 -7.38 -5.72
C TYR A 54 -0.17 -5.85 -5.74
N ILE A 55 -0.21 -5.28 -6.94
CA ILE A 55 -0.37 -3.84 -7.16
C ILE A 55 -1.82 -3.61 -7.61
N GLU A 56 -2.62 -3.01 -6.73
CA GLU A 56 -3.96 -2.56 -7.02
C GLU A 56 -3.92 -1.19 -7.72
N PHE A 57 -4.18 -1.15 -9.02
CA PHE A 57 -4.54 0.10 -9.66
C PHE A 57 -5.99 0.43 -9.41
N ILE A 58 -6.26 1.62 -8.87
CA ILE A 58 -7.60 2.11 -8.58
C ILE A 58 -7.85 3.44 -9.31
N ALA A 59 -9.07 3.64 -9.79
CA ALA A 59 -9.53 4.91 -10.31
C ALA A 59 -10.91 5.26 -9.77
N PHE A 60 -11.22 6.55 -9.70
CA PHE A 60 -12.60 6.99 -9.49
C PHE A 60 -13.48 6.68 -10.72
N ALA A 61 -14.76 6.44 -10.50
CA ALA A 61 -15.75 6.32 -11.56
C ALA A 61 -15.83 7.62 -12.38
N LYS A 62 -16.00 7.51 -13.71
CA LYS A 62 -15.91 8.65 -14.64
C LYS A 62 -16.99 9.71 -14.41
N ASP A 63 -18.10 9.31 -13.80
CA ASP A 63 -19.29 10.07 -13.45
C ASP A 63 -19.36 10.44 -11.97
N ALA A 64 -18.39 10.03 -11.14
CA ALA A 64 -18.32 10.44 -9.74
C ALA A 64 -18.14 11.96 -9.64
N SER A 65 -19.12 12.65 -9.05
CA SER A 65 -19.08 14.12 -8.99
C SER A 65 -17.87 14.62 -8.19
N PRO A 66 -17.37 15.84 -8.47
CA PRO A 66 -16.28 16.44 -7.69
C PRO A 66 -16.60 16.56 -6.18
N GLU A 67 -17.86 16.54 -5.77
CA GLU A 67 -18.22 16.49 -4.34
C GLU A 67 -18.15 15.07 -3.76
N GLN A 68 -18.66 14.05 -4.45
CA GLN A 68 -18.51 12.65 -4.03
C GLN A 68 -17.03 12.28 -3.94
N ARG A 69 -16.22 12.62 -4.95
CA ARG A 69 -14.78 12.37 -4.94
C ARG A 69 -14.12 13.02 -3.73
N ARG A 70 -14.30 14.33 -3.50
CA ARG A 70 -13.67 15.07 -2.37
C ARG A 70 -14.06 14.55 -0.98
N LYS A 71 -15.17 13.81 -0.85
CA LYS A 71 -15.61 13.16 0.39
C LYS A 71 -14.96 11.79 0.63
N HIS A 72 -14.34 11.18 -0.38
CA HIS A 72 -13.64 9.90 -0.25
C HIS A 72 -12.24 10.09 0.39
N ARG A 73 -11.73 9.10 1.14
CA ARG A 73 -10.40 9.17 1.80
C ARG A 73 -9.27 9.54 0.82
N TRP A 74 -9.34 9.01 -0.39
CA TRP A 74 -8.39 9.25 -1.47
C TRP A 74 -8.76 10.39 -2.42
N GLY A 75 -9.84 11.13 -2.12
CA GLY A 75 -10.49 12.06 -3.04
C GLY A 75 -9.63 13.20 -3.57
N ASN A 76 -8.81 13.75 -2.67
CA ASN A 76 -7.96 14.92 -2.91
C ASN A 76 -6.50 14.53 -3.26
N LEU A 77 -6.20 13.23 -3.35
CA LEU A 77 -4.86 12.75 -3.65
C LEU A 77 -4.55 12.90 -5.15
N LYS A 78 -3.27 13.09 -5.44
CA LYS A 78 -2.71 13.23 -6.79
C LYS A 78 -2.87 11.92 -7.56
N GLU A 79 -3.24 12.01 -8.84
CA GLU A 79 -3.31 10.85 -9.73
C GLU A 79 -1.93 10.47 -10.29
N ASN A 80 -1.82 9.22 -10.72
CA ASN A 80 -0.57 8.51 -11.00
C ASN A 80 0.34 8.44 -9.76
N THR A 81 -0.16 7.94 -8.61
CA THR A 81 0.68 7.73 -7.41
C THR A 81 0.21 6.58 -6.49
N ILE A 82 1.10 5.96 -5.67
CA ILE A 82 0.75 4.85 -4.72
C ILE A 82 -0.05 5.40 -3.53
N ILE A 83 -1.37 5.40 -3.60
CA ILE A 83 -2.28 5.88 -2.56
C ILE A 83 -2.72 4.84 -1.52
N ASP A 84 -1.95 3.78 -1.25
CA ASP A 84 -1.95 3.03 0.03
C ASP A 84 -0.99 1.84 -0.04
N TRP A 85 -0.74 1.20 1.10
CA TRP A 85 -0.31 -0.19 1.15
C TRP A 85 -1.00 -0.91 2.31
N ALA A 86 -1.27 -2.20 2.15
CA ALA A 86 -1.85 -3.03 3.18
C ALA A 86 -0.84 -4.04 3.71
N LEU A 87 -0.87 -4.22 5.03
CA LEU A 87 -0.22 -5.34 5.70
C LEU A 87 -1.30 -6.35 6.09
N THR A 88 -1.04 -7.63 5.87
CA THR A 88 -1.90 -8.74 6.31
C THR A 88 -1.26 -9.48 7.49
N LEU A 89 -2.06 -10.28 8.17
CA LEU A 89 -1.65 -11.13 9.29
C LEU A 89 -2.14 -12.56 9.05
N PRO A 90 -1.45 -13.60 9.57
CA PRO A 90 -1.87 -15.00 9.44
C PRO A 90 -3.27 -15.30 9.99
N SER A 91 -3.79 -14.46 10.90
CA SER A 91 -5.16 -14.52 11.40
C SER A 91 -5.67 -13.12 11.75
N GLU A 92 -6.96 -12.86 11.47
CA GLU A 92 -7.66 -11.63 11.89
C GLU A 92 -7.65 -11.44 13.42
N SER A 93 -7.61 -12.55 14.19
CA SER A 93 -7.48 -12.52 15.66
C SER A 93 -6.24 -11.80 16.16
N ASP A 94 -5.19 -11.75 15.34
CA ASP A 94 -3.90 -11.20 15.73
C ASP A 94 -3.89 -9.67 15.59
N PHE A 95 -4.86 -9.11 14.84
CA PHE A 95 -4.97 -7.67 14.63
C PHE A 95 -5.29 -6.90 15.92
N THR A 96 -6.10 -7.45 16.81
CA THR A 96 -6.39 -6.82 18.12
C THR A 96 -5.11 -6.64 18.95
N ALA A 97 -4.14 -7.55 18.83
CA ALA A 97 -2.84 -7.39 19.47
C ALA A 97 -1.97 -6.30 18.80
N VAL A 98 -2.18 -5.98 17.52
CA VAL A 98 -1.55 -4.83 16.84
C VAL A 98 -2.22 -3.53 17.27
N GLN A 99 -3.56 -3.47 17.26
CA GLN A 99 -4.33 -2.30 17.74
C GLN A 99 -3.88 -1.88 19.15
N GLN A 100 -3.79 -2.85 20.07
CA GLN A 100 -3.39 -2.57 21.45
C GLN A 100 -1.94 -2.07 21.55
N ARG A 101 -0.96 -2.68 20.84
CA ARG A 101 0.43 -2.20 20.84
C ARG A 101 0.55 -0.78 20.31
N VAL A 102 -0.19 -0.45 19.25
CA VAL A 102 -0.20 0.90 18.66
C VAL A 102 -0.82 1.92 19.62
N LEU A 103 -1.91 1.56 20.32
CA LEU A 103 -2.51 2.41 21.34
C LEU A 103 -1.57 2.62 22.55
N ASP A 104 -0.97 1.54 23.07
CA ASP A 104 -0.05 1.55 24.21
C ASP A 104 1.26 2.31 23.90
N SER A 105 1.62 2.44 22.61
CA SER A 105 2.77 3.23 22.16
C SER A 105 2.63 4.74 22.44
N ASN A 106 1.40 5.22 22.68
CA ASN A 106 1.06 6.64 22.89
C ASN A 106 1.46 7.60 21.74
N ALA A 107 1.73 7.08 20.54
CA ALA A 107 2.15 7.82 19.35
C ALA A 107 1.11 8.79 18.74
N GLY A 108 0.04 9.14 19.45
CA GLY A 108 -1.06 9.98 18.94
C GLY A 108 -1.87 9.38 17.78
N LEU A 109 -1.58 8.14 17.36
CA LEU A 109 -2.21 7.44 16.26
C LEU A 109 -2.93 6.17 16.75
N SER A 110 -4.00 5.77 16.08
CA SER A 110 -4.74 4.54 16.44
C SER A 110 -5.39 3.86 15.23
N TYR A 111 -5.62 2.55 15.35
CA TYR A 111 -6.36 1.74 14.37
C TYR A 111 -7.79 1.49 14.87
N GLN A 112 -8.78 1.71 14.00
CA GLN A 112 -10.16 1.33 14.27
C GLN A 112 -10.35 -0.20 14.17
N ASP A 113 -11.50 -0.69 14.63
CA ASP A 113 -11.90 -2.08 14.38
C ASP A 113 -12.00 -2.34 12.85
N PRO A 114 -11.69 -3.55 12.36
CA PRO A 114 -11.77 -3.87 10.94
C PRO A 114 -13.18 -3.63 10.37
N ILE A 115 -13.25 -2.86 9.29
CA ILE A 115 -14.50 -2.58 8.56
C ILE A 115 -14.58 -3.53 7.37
N ALA A 116 -15.71 -4.23 7.24
CA ALA A 116 -16.01 -5.06 6.09
C ALA A 116 -16.06 -4.22 4.80
N GLY A 117 -15.16 -4.50 3.87
CA GLY A 117 -15.09 -3.95 2.52
C GLY A 117 -15.27 -5.04 1.47
N GLY A 118 -15.32 -4.64 0.21
CA GLY A 118 -15.44 -5.59 -0.90
C GLY A 118 -15.52 -4.95 -2.27
N ARG A 119 -15.35 -5.77 -3.30
CA ARG A 119 -15.58 -5.42 -4.71
C ARG A 119 -16.37 -6.50 -5.44
N LYS A 120 -17.13 -6.08 -6.44
CA LYS A 120 -17.84 -6.98 -7.36
C LYS A 120 -17.08 -7.07 -8.69
N ARG A 121 -16.70 -8.29 -9.07
CA ARG A 121 -16.10 -8.63 -10.37
C ARG A 121 -17.14 -8.57 -11.50
N GLU A 122 -16.67 -8.46 -12.74
CA GLU A 122 -17.51 -8.43 -13.95
C GLU A 122 -18.33 -9.73 -14.14
N ASP A 123 -17.79 -10.87 -13.71
CA ASP A 123 -18.49 -12.17 -13.69
C ASP A 123 -19.59 -12.28 -12.60
N GLY A 124 -19.76 -11.23 -11.80
CA GLY A 124 -20.76 -11.15 -10.75
C GLY A 124 -20.30 -11.65 -9.38
N VAL A 125 -19.11 -12.24 -9.26
CA VAL A 125 -18.55 -12.70 -7.97
C VAL A 125 -18.26 -11.48 -7.09
N VAL A 126 -18.71 -11.54 -5.83
CA VAL A 126 -18.33 -10.59 -4.79
C VAL A 126 -17.11 -11.13 -4.05
N LEU A 127 -16.11 -10.28 -3.86
CA LEU A 127 -14.98 -10.53 -2.97
C LEU A 127 -15.13 -9.61 -1.76
N GLU A 128 -15.04 -10.17 -0.57
CA GLU A 128 -15.20 -9.48 0.71
C GLU A 128 -13.88 -9.57 1.50
N TRP A 129 -13.59 -8.55 2.31
CA TRP A 129 -12.41 -8.46 3.17
C TRP A 129 -12.69 -7.56 4.36
N ALA A 130 -11.81 -7.55 5.37
CA ALA A 130 -11.85 -6.59 6.47
C ALA A 130 -10.61 -5.69 6.42
N ILE A 131 -10.79 -4.37 6.49
CA ILE A 131 -9.68 -3.39 6.54
C ILE A 131 -9.83 -2.44 7.72
N SER A 132 -8.72 -2.14 8.39
CA SER A 132 -8.61 -1.01 9.31
C SER A 132 -7.78 0.10 8.70
N ALA A 133 -8.11 1.34 9.01
CA ALA A 133 -7.36 2.52 8.63
C ALA A 133 -6.82 3.23 9.88
N ALA A 134 -5.55 3.62 9.84
CA ALA A 134 -4.96 4.45 10.88
C ALA A 134 -5.60 5.85 10.89
N ARG A 135 -5.77 6.42 12.09
CA ARG A 135 -6.26 7.78 12.29
C ARG A 135 -5.39 8.56 13.26
N ASP A 136 -5.39 9.88 13.07
CA ASP A 136 -4.78 10.82 14.01
C ASP A 136 -5.59 10.97 15.32
N ALA A 137 -5.02 11.68 16.29
CA ALA A 137 -5.66 11.98 17.58
C ALA A 137 -6.94 12.83 17.49
N HIS A 138 -7.33 13.26 16.29
CA HIS A 138 -8.57 13.99 16.00
C HIS A 138 -9.59 13.16 15.21
N GLY A 139 -9.21 11.94 14.78
CA GLY A 139 -10.05 11.02 14.01
C GLY A 139 -9.96 11.18 12.48
N ASN A 140 -8.99 11.92 11.95
CA ASN A 140 -8.78 12.04 10.49
C ASN A 140 -7.99 10.85 9.93
N ALA A 141 -8.22 10.51 8.66
CA ALA A 141 -7.42 9.50 7.95
C ALA A 141 -6.13 10.12 7.37
N ILE A 142 -5.06 9.32 7.29
CA ILE A 142 -3.73 9.74 6.82
C ILE A 142 -3.63 9.64 5.27
N SER A 143 -2.79 10.46 4.65
CA SER A 143 -2.59 10.56 3.19
C SER A 143 -1.39 9.73 2.66
N PRO A 144 -1.63 8.75 1.76
CA PRO A 144 -0.60 7.99 1.02
C PRO A 144 -0.31 8.52 -0.42
N GLY A 145 0.81 8.17 -1.08
CA GLY A 145 0.98 8.57 -2.51
C GLY A 145 2.21 8.34 -3.46
N HIS A 146 3.00 7.23 -3.66
CA HIS A 146 4.09 7.13 -4.73
C HIS A 146 4.66 5.73 -5.24
N LEU A 147 4.71 5.41 -6.59
CA LEU A 147 5.63 4.49 -7.43
C LEU A 147 5.14 3.22 -8.31
N PRO A 148 5.87 2.73 -9.39
CA PRO A 148 5.65 1.45 -10.16
C PRO A 148 6.73 0.79 -11.21
N PHE A 149 6.52 -0.46 -11.73
CA PHE A 149 7.16 -1.17 -12.95
C PHE A 149 8.62 -1.76 -12.84
N CYS A 150 9.13 -2.75 -13.62
CA CYS A 150 8.72 -4.13 -14.04
C CYS A 150 9.95 -5.05 -14.27
N GLY A 151 9.75 -6.33 -14.61
CA GLY A 151 10.82 -7.34 -14.71
C GLY A 151 11.07 -8.05 -13.39
N VAL A 152 9.99 -8.20 -12.61
CA VAL A 152 10.00 -8.14 -11.14
C VAL A 152 9.48 -9.44 -10.57
N ARG A 153 10.21 -9.95 -9.58
CA ARG A 153 9.80 -11.12 -8.80
C ARG A 153 9.08 -10.72 -7.51
N GLY A 154 9.34 -9.53 -6.98
CA GLY A 154 8.63 -9.00 -5.82
C GLY A 154 9.04 -7.60 -5.37
N ILE A 155 8.44 -7.12 -4.28
CA ILE A 155 8.81 -5.85 -3.65
C ILE A 155 10.07 -6.06 -2.80
N SER A 156 11.14 -5.30 -3.03
CA SER A 156 12.35 -5.37 -2.20
C SER A 156 12.26 -4.46 -0.98
N SER A 157 11.78 -3.22 -1.15
CA SER A 157 11.64 -2.29 -0.03
C SER A 157 10.59 -1.21 -0.25
N VAL A 158 10.07 -0.70 0.86
CA VAL A 158 9.13 0.43 0.93
C VAL A 158 9.79 1.53 1.76
N SER A 159 10.07 2.70 1.18
CA SER A 159 10.78 3.78 1.89
C SER A 159 9.89 5.02 1.99
N VAL A 160 9.35 5.27 3.17
CA VAL A 160 8.47 6.40 3.48
C VAL A 160 9.32 7.62 3.86
N SER A 161 8.91 8.79 3.43
CA SER A 161 9.56 10.07 3.70
C SER A 161 8.51 11.11 4.07
N VAL A 162 8.61 11.73 5.24
CA VAL A 162 7.54 12.56 5.81
C VAL A 162 8.07 13.91 6.31
N PRO A 163 7.23 14.94 6.41
CA PRO A 163 7.60 16.18 7.10
C PRO A 163 8.17 15.84 8.48
N GLY A 164 9.36 16.37 8.82
CA GLY A 164 10.12 15.93 10.00
C GLY A 164 9.36 15.95 11.35
N ALA A 165 8.30 16.76 11.46
CA ALA A 165 7.39 16.78 12.61
C ALA A 165 6.58 15.48 12.81
N GLN A 166 6.38 14.66 11.78
CA GLN A 166 5.61 13.40 11.82
C GLN A 166 6.50 12.16 12.03
N LEU A 167 7.82 12.28 11.86
CA LEU A 167 8.75 11.15 11.87
C LEU A 167 8.72 10.38 13.20
N SER A 168 8.69 11.07 14.34
CA SER A 168 8.71 10.45 15.67
C SER A 168 7.48 9.57 15.91
N ASP A 169 6.30 10.13 15.65
CA ASP A 169 5.01 9.46 15.90
C ASP A 169 4.85 8.25 14.97
N LEU A 170 5.16 8.41 13.68
CA LEU A 170 5.12 7.31 12.73
C LEU A 170 6.13 6.21 13.08
N SER A 171 7.39 6.53 13.39
CA SER A 171 8.39 5.52 13.78
C SER A 171 7.94 4.71 14.99
N THR A 172 7.31 5.38 15.96
CA THR A 172 6.75 4.75 17.18
C THR A 172 5.61 3.77 16.85
N VAL A 173 4.76 4.08 15.86
CA VAL A 173 3.75 3.14 15.33
C VAL A 173 4.39 1.96 14.59
N TYR A 174 5.44 2.19 13.80
CA TYR A 174 6.15 1.10 13.10
C TYR A 174 6.82 0.13 14.08
N ASP A 175 7.49 0.63 15.14
CA ASP A 175 8.02 -0.20 16.22
C ASP A 175 6.93 -1.05 16.90
N ALA A 176 5.74 -0.46 17.12
CA ALA A 176 4.59 -1.16 17.67
C ALA A 176 4.03 -2.24 16.72
N ILE A 177 4.02 -2.00 15.41
CA ILE A 177 3.57 -2.99 14.42
C ILE A 177 4.58 -4.16 14.34
N TYR A 178 5.83 -3.87 14.00
CA TYR A 178 6.83 -4.86 13.57
C TYR A 178 7.57 -5.56 14.72
N THR A 179 7.60 -4.93 15.90
CA THR A 179 8.31 -5.36 17.12
C THR A 179 9.85 -5.38 17.02
N PRO A 180 10.59 -5.10 18.12
CA PRO A 180 12.06 -5.01 18.08
C PRO A 180 12.79 -6.30 17.72
N GLU A 181 12.14 -7.46 17.90
CA GLU A 181 12.74 -8.76 17.62
C GLU A 181 12.90 -9.02 16.11
N GLY A 182 11.94 -8.56 15.29
CA GLY A 182 11.97 -8.72 13.83
C GLY A 182 12.90 -7.75 13.09
N SER A 183 13.33 -6.67 13.74
CA SER A 183 14.13 -5.60 13.10
C SER A 183 15.60 -5.59 13.57
N ARG A 184 16.05 -6.70 14.17
CA ARG A 184 17.30 -6.77 14.92
C ARG A 184 18.53 -6.77 14.00
N GLY A 185 19.17 -5.61 13.88
CA GLY A 185 20.38 -5.40 13.07
C GLY A 185 20.18 -4.43 11.91
N LEU A 186 18.97 -3.89 11.75
CA LEU A 186 18.69 -2.77 10.86
C LEU A 186 19.05 -1.43 11.52
N GLU A 187 19.18 -0.39 10.68
CA GLU A 187 19.33 1.00 11.15
C GLU A 187 18.01 1.51 11.76
N PRO A 188 18.07 2.44 12.74
CA PRO A 188 16.87 3.02 13.35
C PRO A 188 15.92 3.64 12.30
N GLY A 189 14.62 3.36 12.43
CA GLY A 189 13.64 3.77 11.43
C GLY A 189 13.52 2.80 10.24
N THR A 190 14.00 1.55 10.38
CA THR A 190 13.85 0.49 9.37
C THR A 190 13.44 -0.84 10.03
N TRP A 191 12.48 -1.55 9.42
CA TRP A 191 11.88 -2.79 9.91
C TRP A 191 11.75 -3.83 8.79
N HIS A 192 11.78 -5.13 9.11
CA HIS A 192 11.54 -6.20 8.13
C HIS A 192 10.06 -6.58 8.02
N TYR A 193 9.58 -6.82 6.80
CA TYR A 193 8.27 -7.43 6.53
C TYR A 193 8.43 -8.83 5.90
N GLU A 194 7.36 -9.62 5.91
CA GLU A 194 7.28 -10.89 5.16
C GLU A 194 6.50 -10.71 3.84
N VAL A 195 6.66 -11.61 2.87
CA VAL A 195 5.85 -11.64 1.64
C VAL A 195 5.04 -12.94 1.55
N PRO A 196 3.84 -12.98 0.93
CA PRO A 196 2.93 -14.13 1.05
C PRO A 196 3.47 -15.47 0.49
N SER A 197 4.45 -15.41 -0.41
CA SER A 197 5.20 -16.58 -0.92
C SER A 197 6.20 -17.18 0.07
N GLY A 198 6.60 -16.45 1.11
CA GLY A 198 7.75 -16.80 1.95
C GLY A 198 9.11 -16.63 1.26
N SER A 199 9.19 -15.81 0.21
CA SER A 199 10.45 -15.53 -0.49
C SER A 199 11.47 -14.78 0.37
N GLU A 200 12.75 -15.13 0.23
CA GLU A 200 13.90 -14.38 0.75
C GLU A 200 14.63 -13.57 -0.35
N ASP A 201 14.20 -13.65 -1.62
CA ASP A 201 14.72 -12.80 -2.70
C ASP A 201 14.30 -11.33 -2.44
N GLY A 202 15.24 -10.44 -2.08
CA GLY A 202 14.98 -9.01 -1.81
C GLY A 202 15.45 -8.57 -0.41
N ARG A 203 15.33 -7.28 -0.09
CA ARG A 203 15.59 -6.78 1.29
C ARG A 203 14.45 -7.08 2.27
N HIS A 204 13.22 -7.07 1.76
CA HIS A 204 11.97 -7.04 2.52
C HIS A 204 12.00 -6.06 3.71
N THR A 205 12.42 -4.82 3.45
CA THR A 205 12.51 -3.74 4.46
C THR A 205 11.53 -2.62 4.19
N ILE A 206 10.81 -2.17 5.23
CA ILE A 206 10.12 -0.88 5.25
C ILE A 206 10.95 0.13 6.06
N SER A 207 11.06 1.37 5.61
CA SER A 207 11.80 2.44 6.30
C SER A 207 10.99 3.74 6.37
N VAL A 208 11.25 4.58 7.38
CA VAL A 208 10.65 5.92 7.51
C VAL A 208 11.76 6.96 7.72
N SER A 209 11.69 8.07 6.99
CA SER A 209 12.69 9.15 6.96
C SER A 209 12.04 10.53 7.03
N ALA A 210 12.81 11.57 7.38
CA ALA A 210 12.34 12.95 7.36
C ALA A 210 12.64 13.65 6.01
N ASN A 211 11.77 14.57 5.62
CA ASN A 211 11.97 15.55 4.55
C ASN A 211 11.44 16.94 4.95
N ASP A 212 11.68 17.92 4.07
CA ASP A 212 11.26 19.32 4.20
C ASP A 212 10.00 19.67 3.38
N VAL A 213 9.30 18.68 2.82
CA VAL A 213 8.26 18.83 1.79
C VAL A 213 6.98 18.06 2.15
N GLU A 214 6.21 17.58 1.18
CA GLU A 214 5.05 16.71 1.42
C GLU A 214 5.49 15.25 1.66
N ALA A 215 4.56 14.40 2.08
CA ALA A 215 4.86 12.98 2.28
C ALA A 215 5.17 12.29 0.93
N GLU A 216 6.34 11.68 0.82
CA GLU A 216 6.78 10.85 -0.29
C GLU A 216 6.95 9.40 0.15
N VAL A 217 6.83 8.46 -0.79
CA VAL A 217 7.17 7.05 -0.57
C VAL A 217 7.98 6.57 -1.78
N THR A 218 8.80 5.56 -1.62
CA THR A 218 9.60 4.98 -2.69
C THR A 218 9.59 3.47 -2.58
N LEU A 219 9.04 2.79 -3.58
CA LEU A 219 9.25 1.37 -3.77
C LEU A 219 10.58 1.10 -4.48
N THR A 220 11.28 0.08 -4.00
CA THR A 220 12.29 -0.64 -4.79
C THR A 220 11.77 -2.04 -5.02
N PHE A 221 11.79 -2.50 -6.27
CA PHE A 221 11.46 -3.89 -6.60
C PHE A 221 12.74 -4.73 -6.73
N HIS A 222 12.66 -6.03 -6.43
CA HIS A 222 13.76 -6.95 -6.76
C HIS A 222 13.55 -7.60 -8.14
N GLY A 223 14.62 -7.70 -8.92
CA GLY A 223 14.60 -8.26 -10.27
C GLY A 223 15.89 -8.98 -10.64
N GLU A 224 15.98 -9.41 -11.90
CA GLU A 224 17.20 -10.11 -12.39
C GLU A 224 18.31 -9.15 -12.83
N ARG A 225 17.99 -7.87 -13.00
CA ARG A 225 18.90 -6.80 -13.44
C ARG A 225 18.46 -5.46 -12.83
N PRO A 226 19.38 -4.69 -12.22
CA PRO A 226 19.07 -3.37 -11.69
C PRO A 226 18.75 -2.36 -12.80
N GLY A 227 17.91 -1.37 -12.51
CA GLY A 227 17.51 -0.34 -13.46
C GLY A 227 16.43 0.61 -12.93
N GLN A 228 15.81 1.36 -13.85
CA GLN A 228 14.62 2.18 -13.57
C GLN A 228 13.58 1.95 -14.67
N VAL A 229 12.29 1.95 -14.30
CA VAL A 229 11.19 1.65 -15.22
C VAL A 229 9.91 2.41 -14.84
N GLU A 230 9.07 2.78 -15.82
CA GLU A 230 7.88 3.64 -15.65
C GLU A 230 6.59 2.90 -16.09
N LEU A 231 5.65 2.59 -15.18
CA LEU A 231 4.34 1.99 -15.56
C LEU A 231 3.49 3.06 -16.25
N LEU A 232 3.54 4.29 -15.73
CA LEU A 232 2.60 5.38 -16.01
C LEU A 232 3.35 6.71 -16.04
N PRO A 233 2.91 7.68 -16.87
CA PRO A 233 3.56 8.98 -17.00
C PRO A 233 3.79 9.68 -15.65
N GLY A 234 5.06 9.90 -15.33
CA GLY A 234 5.51 10.56 -14.10
C GLY A 234 5.60 9.65 -12.87
N LEU A 235 5.61 8.33 -13.05
CA LEU A 235 5.63 7.35 -11.97
C LEU A 235 6.64 6.24 -12.31
N THR A 236 7.78 6.22 -11.62
CA THR A 236 8.97 5.38 -11.93
C THR A 236 9.47 4.59 -10.71
N VAL A 237 9.84 3.32 -10.84
CA VAL A 237 10.50 2.50 -9.79
C VAL A 237 11.97 2.27 -10.09
N ILE A 238 12.72 2.07 -9.00
CA ILE A 238 14.06 1.49 -9.00
C ILE A 238 13.93 -0.04 -8.90
N VAL A 239 14.48 -0.76 -9.87
CA VAL A 239 14.68 -2.21 -9.77
C VAL A 239 16.13 -2.45 -9.32
N GLU A 240 16.35 -3.40 -8.43
CA GLU A 240 17.68 -3.88 -8.01
C GLU A 240 17.88 -5.37 -8.28
#